data_AF-A0A7S0H3K9-F1
#
_entry.id   AF-A0A7S0H3K9-F1
#
_cell.length_a   1.000
_cell.length_b   1.000
_cell.length_c   1.000
_cell.angle_alpha   90.00
_cell.angle_beta   90.00
_cell.angle_gamma   90.00
#
_symmetry.space_group_name_H-M   'P 1'
#
loop_
_entity.id
_entity.type
_entity.pdbx_description
1 polymer ?
#
loop_
_entity_poly.entity_id
_entity_poly.type
_entity_poly.pdbx_seq_one_letter_code
_entity_poly.pdbx_strand_id
1 'polypeptide(L)'
;EVKALGDKLRKEQGEEDALHLQKIVNWSRAFTLLGLLTLWVYPNPVTVMFLSLGFFTRWTMIGHHTCHGGYDNVDTKPVGGPSTYKRYTFAWGSLWRRAVDWMDWMLPEAWDMEHNRIHHYKLGETADPDLVEENLSDLRDGNQPLFVKYLLVGFFMSTWKWFYYAPNTFKMLKYAEHRRARSLTKEMIAQKDSILTLKSLLLGTIRWISAWEFFYRVVGPMFMYNFVLLPLPILLIFGTQRYYYAIVNLLLTDIVTNIHGFLAVVTNHAGDDLYRFQTSCNPNTPTFYLRAVISSVNFSCGSDIVDLAHGWLNYQIEHHMFPNLSMRSYQKAQPRVQAICKKYGVPYVKQNVLWRLKKTVDIMVGNASMRRFPEGVVDQSKDML
;
A
#
# COMPACT_ATOMS: atom_id res chain seq x y z
N GLU A 1 -6.15 13.09 -23.85
CA GLU A 1 -6.30 11.64 -24.15
C GLU A 1 -6.38 10.77 -22.90
N VAL A 2 -5.40 10.84 -21.99
CA VAL A 2 -5.38 10.04 -20.73
C VAL A 2 -6.68 10.15 -19.93
N LYS A 3 -7.17 11.36 -19.64
CA LYS A 3 -8.46 11.57 -18.95
C LYS A 3 -9.63 10.87 -19.65
N ALA A 4 -9.73 11.01 -20.97
CA ALA A 4 -10.79 10.39 -21.77
C ALA A 4 -10.71 8.85 -21.74
N LEU A 5 -9.49 8.29 -21.74
CA LEU A 5 -9.28 6.85 -21.55
C LEU A 5 -9.79 6.38 -20.18
N GLY A 6 -9.46 7.10 -19.10
CA GLY A 6 -9.95 6.77 -17.76
C GLY A 6 -11.48 6.84 -17.65
N ASP A 7 -12.08 7.91 -18.19
CA ASP A 7 -13.54 8.09 -18.23
C ASP A 7 -14.22 6.97 -19.04
N LYS A 8 -13.61 6.51 -20.14
CA LYS A 8 -14.08 5.38 -20.94
C LYS A 8 -13.99 4.06 -20.15
N LEU A 9 -12.83 3.73 -19.60
CA LEU A 9 -12.62 2.48 -18.86
C LEU A 9 -13.55 2.37 -17.65
N ARG A 10 -13.77 3.47 -16.92
CA ARG A 10 -14.71 3.51 -15.79
C ARG A 10 -16.13 3.13 -16.19
N LYS A 11 -16.57 3.53 -17.39
CA LYS A 11 -17.90 3.19 -17.94
C LYS A 11 -17.98 1.75 -18.45
N GLU A 12 -16.85 1.16 -18.82
CA GLU A 12 -16.76 -0.22 -19.31
C GLU A 12 -16.73 -1.26 -18.17
N GLN A 13 -16.61 -0.84 -16.92
CA GLN A 13 -16.60 -1.76 -15.78
C GLN A 13 -17.98 -2.38 -15.57
N GLY A 14 -18.02 -3.69 -15.32
CA GLY A 14 -19.28 -4.41 -15.15
C GLY A 14 -19.12 -5.80 -14.56
N GLU A 15 -20.00 -6.71 -14.95
CA GLU A 15 -20.04 -8.11 -14.47
C GLU A 15 -18.68 -8.83 -14.63
N GLU A 16 -18.01 -8.57 -15.74
CA GLU A 16 -16.68 -9.06 -16.05
C GLU A 16 -15.60 -8.71 -15.00
N ASP A 17 -15.73 -7.54 -14.35
CA ASP A 17 -14.85 -7.08 -13.28
C ASP A 17 -15.23 -7.73 -11.94
N ALA A 18 -16.54 -7.96 -11.71
CA ALA A 18 -17.02 -8.68 -10.53
C ALA A 18 -16.55 -10.15 -10.52
N LEU A 19 -16.65 -10.83 -11.67
CA LEU A 19 -16.18 -12.20 -11.84
C LEU A 19 -14.66 -12.30 -11.68
N HIS A 20 -13.92 -11.31 -12.19
CA HIS A 20 -12.47 -11.24 -11.97
C HIS A 20 -12.12 -11.06 -10.49
N LEU A 21 -12.78 -10.14 -9.79
CA LEU A 21 -12.61 -9.98 -8.34
C LEU A 21 -12.92 -11.27 -7.59
N GLN A 22 -14.01 -11.96 -7.92
CA GLN A 22 -14.37 -13.24 -7.30
C GLN A 22 -13.28 -14.30 -7.46
N LYS A 23 -12.66 -14.37 -8.64
CA LYS A 23 -11.54 -15.28 -8.88
C LYS A 23 -10.36 -14.96 -7.94
N ILE A 24 -10.01 -13.69 -7.78
CA ILE A 24 -8.93 -13.26 -6.88
C ILE A 24 -9.28 -13.52 -5.41
N VAL A 25 -10.53 -13.30 -5.01
CA VAL A 25 -11.05 -13.67 -3.67
C VAL A 25 -10.90 -15.17 -3.43
N ASN A 26 -11.26 -16.00 -4.42
CA ASN A 26 -11.13 -17.45 -4.32
C ASN A 26 -9.68 -17.89 -4.20
N TRP A 27 -8.75 -17.26 -4.94
CA TRP A 27 -7.32 -17.51 -4.80
C TRP A 27 -6.81 -17.15 -3.40
N SER A 28 -7.14 -15.97 -2.88
CA SER A 28 -6.79 -15.56 -1.51
C SER A 28 -7.28 -16.56 -0.46
N ARG A 29 -8.55 -17.00 -0.58
CA ARG A 29 -9.15 -18.00 0.31
C ARG A 29 -8.47 -19.36 0.19
N ALA A 30 -8.16 -19.82 -1.03
CA ALA A 30 -7.47 -21.08 -1.26
C ALA A 30 -6.06 -21.06 -0.66
N PHE A 31 -5.27 -20.01 -0.90
CA PHE A 31 -3.95 -19.86 -0.30
C PHE A 31 -4.02 -19.83 1.23
N THR A 32 -4.95 -19.06 1.79
CA THR A 32 -5.14 -18.99 3.24
C THR A 32 -5.51 -20.36 3.81
N LEU A 33 -6.46 -21.07 3.20
CA LEU A 33 -6.87 -22.40 3.63
C LEU A 33 -5.71 -23.40 3.58
N LEU A 34 -4.97 -23.45 2.47
CA LEU A 34 -3.82 -24.35 2.31
C LEU A 34 -2.74 -24.09 3.36
N GLY A 35 -2.46 -22.81 3.64
CA GLY A 35 -1.53 -22.44 4.71
C GLY A 35 -2.02 -22.84 6.10
N LEU A 36 -3.32 -22.66 6.38
CA LEU A 36 -3.91 -23.03 7.67
C LEU A 36 -3.91 -24.54 7.92
N LEU A 37 -4.14 -25.36 6.88
CA LEU A 37 -4.15 -26.83 6.99
C LEU A 37 -2.81 -27.38 7.50
N THR A 38 -1.71 -26.72 7.19
CA THR A 38 -0.35 -27.13 7.58
C THR A 38 0.27 -26.22 8.65
N LEU A 39 -0.52 -25.37 9.29
CA LEU A 39 -0.04 -24.35 10.23
C LEU A 39 0.76 -24.95 11.41
N TRP A 40 0.40 -26.15 11.85
CA TRP A 40 0.97 -26.85 13.01
C TRP A 40 2.26 -27.65 12.70
N VAL A 41 2.78 -27.58 11.48
CA VAL A 41 3.99 -28.31 11.05
C VAL A 41 5.26 -27.48 11.35
N TYR A 42 6.29 -28.11 11.95
CA TYR A 42 7.57 -27.48 12.35
C TYR A 42 8.29 -26.88 11.14
N PRO A 43 8.88 -25.66 11.25
CA PRO A 43 8.82 -24.59 10.27
C PRO A 43 8.62 -25.08 8.86
N ASN A 44 7.45 -24.74 8.33
CA ASN A 44 7.02 -25.21 7.03
C ASN A 44 7.02 -24.02 6.04
N PRO A 45 8.02 -23.92 5.15
CA PRO A 45 8.04 -22.89 4.12
C PRO A 45 6.77 -22.86 3.28
N VAL A 46 6.13 -24.02 3.08
CA VAL A 46 4.87 -24.12 2.33
C VAL A 46 3.74 -23.37 3.06
N THR A 47 3.62 -23.55 4.39
CA THR A 47 2.68 -22.78 5.22
C THR A 47 2.94 -21.29 5.08
N VAL A 48 4.19 -20.87 5.26
CA VAL A 48 4.61 -19.46 5.26
C VAL A 48 4.28 -18.80 3.91
N MET A 49 4.63 -19.46 2.81
CA MET A 49 4.39 -18.92 1.47
C MET A 49 2.89 -18.83 1.14
N PHE A 50 2.11 -19.87 1.44
CA PHE A 50 0.66 -19.85 1.17
C PHE A 50 -0.08 -18.82 2.03
N LEU A 51 0.21 -18.73 3.33
CA LEU A 51 -0.40 -17.69 4.16
C LEU A 51 0.04 -16.29 3.71
N SER A 52 1.32 -16.11 3.37
CA SER A 52 1.83 -14.83 2.87
C SER A 52 1.12 -14.42 1.59
N LEU A 53 0.96 -15.32 0.62
CA LEU A 53 0.20 -15.06 -0.60
C LEU A 53 -1.26 -14.73 -0.31
N GLY A 54 -1.90 -15.47 0.61
CA GLY A 54 -3.27 -15.21 1.03
C GLY A 54 -3.46 -13.81 1.62
N PHE A 55 -2.58 -13.42 2.57
CA PHE A 55 -2.61 -12.13 3.25
C PHE A 55 -2.24 -10.98 2.32
N PHE A 56 -1.19 -11.16 1.51
CA PHE A 56 -0.77 -10.20 0.49
C PHE A 56 -1.89 -9.95 -0.53
N THR A 57 -2.58 -11.00 -0.99
CA THR A 57 -3.75 -10.88 -1.89
C THR A 57 -4.90 -10.14 -1.23
N ARG A 58 -5.22 -10.48 0.03
CA ARG A 58 -6.32 -9.84 0.74
C ARG A 58 -6.09 -8.34 0.92
N TRP A 59 -4.85 -7.94 1.13
CA TRP A 59 -4.48 -6.54 1.23
C TRP A 59 -4.40 -5.85 -0.14
N THR A 60 -3.41 -6.22 -0.97
CA THR A 60 -3.01 -5.44 -2.15
C THR A 60 -3.99 -5.52 -3.31
N MET A 61 -4.77 -6.60 -3.40
CA MET A 61 -5.69 -6.82 -4.52
C MET A 61 -7.14 -6.62 -4.11
N ILE A 62 -7.55 -7.13 -2.95
CA ILE A 62 -8.94 -7.06 -2.50
C ILE A 62 -9.19 -5.75 -1.75
N GLY A 63 -8.52 -5.55 -0.61
CA GLY A 63 -8.71 -4.38 0.25
C GLY A 63 -8.34 -3.08 -0.43
N HIS A 64 -7.13 -2.99 -0.99
CA HIS A 64 -6.61 -1.81 -1.67
C HIS A 64 -7.56 -1.32 -2.78
N HIS A 65 -7.87 -2.15 -3.77
CA HIS A 65 -8.73 -1.75 -4.89
C HIS A 65 -10.17 -1.46 -4.46
N THR A 66 -10.69 -2.20 -3.49
CA THR A 66 -12.04 -1.96 -2.97
C THR A 66 -12.12 -0.62 -2.23
N CYS A 67 -11.14 -0.34 -1.37
CA CYS A 67 -11.08 0.90 -0.60
C CYS A 67 -10.77 2.12 -1.50
N HIS A 68 -10.15 1.93 -2.67
CA HIS A 68 -10.05 2.97 -3.72
C HIS A 68 -11.37 3.25 -4.46
N GLY A 69 -12.35 2.36 -4.33
CA GLY A 69 -13.62 2.41 -5.06
C GLY A 69 -13.58 1.76 -6.45
N GLY A 70 -12.60 0.87 -6.70
CA GLY A 70 -12.43 0.15 -7.97
C GLY A 70 -13.67 -0.63 -8.43
N TYR A 71 -14.55 -0.97 -7.49
CA TYR A 71 -15.76 -1.76 -7.73
C TYR A 71 -17.04 -0.97 -7.38
N ASP A 72 -16.96 0.34 -7.11
CA ASP A 72 -18.11 1.15 -6.67
C ASP A 72 -19.26 1.18 -7.67
N ASN A 73 -18.97 1.08 -8.96
CA ASN A 73 -19.97 1.06 -10.04
C ASN A 73 -20.32 -0.35 -10.55
N VAL A 74 -19.78 -1.40 -9.93
CA VAL A 74 -19.96 -2.79 -10.37
C VAL A 74 -20.93 -3.53 -9.43
N ASP A 75 -21.89 -4.30 -9.94
CA ASP A 75 -22.70 -5.15 -9.06
C ASP A 75 -21.89 -6.37 -8.60
N THR A 76 -21.45 -6.34 -7.34
CA THR A 76 -20.71 -7.44 -6.72
C THR A 76 -21.61 -8.36 -5.88
N LYS A 77 -22.95 -8.26 -5.97
CA LYS A 77 -23.89 -9.12 -5.23
C LYS A 77 -23.76 -10.63 -5.51
N PRO A 78 -23.32 -11.11 -6.69
CA PRO A 78 -23.03 -12.54 -6.89
C PRO A 78 -22.00 -13.12 -5.92
N VAL A 79 -21.28 -12.28 -5.15
CA VAL A 79 -20.16 -12.66 -4.27
C VAL A 79 -20.58 -13.11 -2.85
N GLY A 80 -21.87 -13.12 -2.51
CA GLY A 80 -22.41 -13.70 -1.26
C GLY A 80 -22.20 -12.84 -0.01
N GLY A 81 -23.31 -12.29 0.51
CA GLY A 81 -23.38 -11.57 1.79
C GLY A 81 -23.76 -10.08 1.67
N PRO A 82 -24.26 -9.45 2.76
CA PRO A 82 -24.98 -8.17 2.70
C PRO A 82 -24.09 -6.92 2.49
N SER A 83 -22.77 -7.05 2.38
CA SER A 83 -21.87 -5.94 2.03
C SER A 83 -21.16 -6.23 0.71
N THR A 84 -21.35 -5.33 -0.24
CA THR A 84 -20.70 -5.35 -1.56
C THR A 84 -19.26 -4.84 -1.42
N TYR A 85 -18.35 -5.22 -2.32
CA TYR A 85 -16.98 -4.70 -2.36
C TYR A 85 -17.04 -3.25 -2.80
N LYS A 86 -17.32 -2.37 -1.84
CA LYS A 86 -17.53 -0.95 -2.05
C LYS A 86 -16.72 -0.18 -1.04
N ARG A 87 -16.30 1.01 -1.45
CA ARG A 87 -15.65 1.96 -0.56
C ARG A 87 -16.58 2.31 0.61
N TYR A 88 -15.98 2.58 1.77
CA TYR A 88 -16.65 2.98 3.02
C TYR A 88 -17.63 1.97 3.63
N THR A 89 -17.69 0.75 3.10
CA THR A 89 -18.49 -0.36 3.65
C THR A 89 -17.64 -1.60 3.86
N PHE A 90 -16.80 -1.94 2.88
CA PHE A 90 -15.80 -2.99 3.03
C PHE A 90 -14.80 -2.65 4.14
N ALA A 91 -14.73 -3.52 5.16
CA ALA A 91 -13.86 -3.41 6.34
C ALA A 91 -14.10 -2.17 7.24
N TRP A 92 -15.11 -1.36 6.93
CA TRP A 92 -15.27 -0.03 7.52
C TRP A 92 -16.14 -0.03 8.80
N GLY A 93 -15.79 0.83 9.75
CA GLY A 93 -16.65 1.29 10.85
C GLY A 93 -16.84 0.33 12.02
N SER A 94 -16.50 -0.95 11.89
CA SER A 94 -16.62 -1.91 13.00
C SER A 94 -15.50 -2.96 12.98
N LEU A 95 -15.16 -3.45 14.17
CA LEU A 95 -14.20 -4.53 14.32
C LEU A 95 -14.65 -5.81 13.59
N TRP A 96 -15.95 -6.10 13.57
CA TRP A 96 -16.49 -7.23 12.82
C TRP A 96 -16.22 -7.11 11.32
N ARG A 97 -16.54 -5.96 10.71
CA ARG A 97 -16.25 -5.70 9.29
C ARG A 97 -14.76 -5.83 9.01
N ARG A 98 -13.91 -5.25 9.83
CA ARG A 98 -12.46 -5.39 9.71
C ARG A 98 -12.03 -6.87 9.78
N ALA A 99 -12.54 -7.64 10.74
CA ALA A 99 -12.17 -9.04 10.90
C ALA A 99 -12.53 -9.91 9.68
N VAL A 100 -13.73 -9.71 9.11
CA VAL A 100 -14.24 -10.54 8.00
C VAL A 100 -13.77 -10.07 6.62
N ASP A 101 -13.66 -8.77 6.41
CA ASP A 101 -13.35 -8.18 5.10
C ASP A 101 -11.83 -8.03 4.91
N TRP A 102 -11.17 -7.29 5.81
CA TRP A 102 -9.73 -6.99 5.72
C TRP A 102 -9.13 -6.71 7.10
N MET A 103 -8.62 -7.77 7.72
CA MET A 103 -7.92 -7.70 9.00
C MET A 103 -6.43 -7.55 8.75
N ASP A 104 -5.91 -6.35 8.97
CA ASP A 104 -4.52 -5.97 8.71
C ASP A 104 -4.00 -5.00 9.77
N TRP A 105 -2.71 -4.67 9.74
CA TRP A 105 -2.04 -3.75 10.64
C TRP A 105 -2.54 -2.31 10.55
N MET A 106 -3.38 -1.96 9.57
CA MET A 106 -3.94 -0.61 9.42
C MET A 106 -5.46 -0.64 9.65
N LEU A 107 -6.00 0.51 10.07
CA LEU A 107 -7.44 0.74 10.00
C LEU A 107 -7.80 1.19 8.58
N PRO A 108 -8.88 0.65 7.98
CA PRO A 108 -9.33 1.08 6.65
C PRO A 108 -9.63 2.60 6.59
N GLU A 109 -10.16 3.17 7.67
CA GLU A 109 -10.43 4.61 7.79
C GLU A 109 -9.15 5.44 7.83
N ALA A 110 -8.13 4.92 8.52
CA ALA A 110 -6.83 5.56 8.61
C ALA A 110 -6.08 5.50 7.29
N TRP A 111 -6.13 4.34 6.65
CA TRP A 111 -5.57 4.10 5.33
C TRP A 111 -6.24 5.00 4.27
N ASP A 112 -7.57 5.20 4.31
CA ASP A 112 -8.25 6.17 3.41
C ASP A 112 -7.76 7.62 3.63
N MET A 113 -7.44 8.02 4.87
CA MET A 113 -6.97 9.39 5.13
C MET A 113 -5.57 9.66 4.57
N GLU A 114 -4.66 8.71 4.66
CA GLU A 114 -3.28 8.89 4.18
C GLU A 114 -3.15 8.46 2.71
N HIS A 115 -3.45 7.20 2.39
CA HIS A 115 -3.19 6.67 1.06
C HIS A 115 -4.15 7.27 0.02
N ASN A 116 -5.47 7.17 0.21
CA ASN A 116 -6.44 7.62 -0.80
C ASN A 116 -6.50 9.14 -0.96
N ARG A 117 -6.15 9.92 0.06
CA ARG A 117 -6.36 11.38 0.06
C ARG A 117 -5.07 12.19 0.06
N ILE A 118 -3.92 11.60 0.38
CA ILE A 118 -2.63 12.28 0.38
C ILE A 118 -1.76 11.67 -0.70
N HIS A 119 -1.32 10.43 -0.52
CA HIS A 119 -0.37 9.77 -1.41
C HIS A 119 -0.76 9.89 -2.90
N HIS A 120 -2.01 9.55 -3.25
CA HIS A 120 -2.50 9.65 -4.63
C HIS A 120 -2.52 11.06 -5.22
N TYR A 121 -2.61 12.10 -4.40
CA TYR A 121 -2.73 13.50 -4.85
C TYR A 121 -1.48 14.33 -4.57
N LYS A 122 -0.48 13.72 -3.93
CA LYS A 122 0.79 14.32 -3.57
C LYS A 122 1.97 13.47 -4.06
N LEU A 123 1.75 12.55 -4.98
CA LEU A 123 2.74 11.60 -5.46
C LEU A 123 4.08 12.29 -5.81
N GLY A 124 5.15 11.86 -5.14
CA GLY A 124 6.50 12.39 -5.30
C GLY A 124 6.71 13.81 -4.74
N GLU A 125 5.74 14.40 -4.07
CA GLU A 125 5.89 15.67 -3.34
C GLU A 125 6.50 15.43 -1.95
N THR A 126 7.08 16.46 -1.32
CA THR A 126 7.61 16.36 0.06
C THR A 126 6.56 15.87 1.07
N ALA A 127 5.27 16.12 0.82
CA ALA A 127 4.17 15.66 1.65
C ALA A 127 3.69 14.23 1.33
N ASP A 128 4.33 13.54 0.37
CA ASP A 128 4.03 12.15 0.04
C ASP A 128 4.57 11.20 1.12
N PRO A 129 3.71 10.44 1.81
CA PRO A 129 4.15 9.47 2.81
C PRO A 129 4.99 8.31 2.24
N ASP A 130 4.99 8.13 0.92
CA ASP A 130 5.74 7.06 0.25
C ASP A 130 7.02 7.58 -0.45
N LEU A 131 7.37 8.86 -0.28
CA LEU A 131 8.63 9.43 -0.78
C LEU A 131 9.80 9.03 0.11
N VAL A 132 10.38 7.85 -0.16
CA VAL A 132 11.42 7.23 0.68
C VAL A 132 12.68 8.08 0.85
N GLU A 133 13.08 8.88 -0.15
CA GLU A 133 14.27 9.75 -0.02
C GLU A 133 14.08 10.78 1.10
N GLU A 134 12.87 11.32 1.22
CA GLU A 134 12.52 12.29 2.26
C GLU A 134 12.28 11.58 3.59
N ASN A 135 11.49 10.51 3.58
CA ASN A 135 11.03 9.84 4.80
C ASN A 135 12.12 9.00 5.49
N LEU A 136 13.27 8.80 4.85
CA LEU A 136 14.44 8.14 5.44
C LEU A 136 15.66 9.05 5.52
N SER A 137 15.50 10.37 5.46
CA SER A 137 16.61 11.34 5.53
C SER A 137 17.51 11.11 6.75
N ASP A 138 16.95 10.85 7.94
CA ASP A 138 17.72 10.52 9.16
C ASP A 138 18.65 9.30 8.99
N LEU A 139 18.20 8.27 8.26
CA LEU A 139 19.01 7.08 7.97
C LEU A 139 20.01 7.36 6.85
N ARG A 140 19.51 7.99 5.78
CA ARG A 140 20.23 8.28 4.55
C ARG A 140 21.42 9.20 4.79
N ASP A 141 21.19 10.32 5.48
CA ASP A 141 22.16 11.38 5.72
C ASP A 141 22.90 11.18 7.06
N GLY A 142 22.49 10.19 7.85
CA GLY A 142 23.14 9.81 9.10
C GLY A 142 24.58 9.29 8.90
N ASN A 143 25.40 9.48 9.93
CA ASN A 143 26.82 9.07 9.93
C ASN A 143 27.06 7.58 10.25
N GLN A 144 26.03 6.73 10.26
CA GLN A 144 26.23 5.31 10.57
C GLN A 144 27.00 4.61 9.45
N PRO A 145 27.82 3.59 9.75
CA PRO A 145 28.49 2.79 8.72
C PRO A 145 27.49 2.18 7.73
N LEU A 146 27.89 2.06 6.46
CA LEU A 146 27.01 1.63 5.39
C LEU A 146 26.34 0.26 5.65
N PHE A 147 27.06 -0.69 6.25
CA PHE A 147 26.47 -2.00 6.61
C PHE A 147 25.32 -1.87 7.63
N VAL A 148 25.40 -0.91 8.56
CA VAL A 148 24.32 -0.63 9.51
C VAL A 148 23.11 -0.08 8.78
N LYS A 149 23.31 0.79 7.78
CA LYS A 149 22.21 1.31 6.96
C LYS A 149 21.48 0.19 6.23
N TYR A 150 22.21 -0.75 5.63
CA TYR A 150 21.61 -1.94 4.99
C TYR A 150 20.85 -2.83 5.98
N LEU A 151 21.37 -3.05 7.20
CA LEU A 151 20.66 -3.79 8.24
C LEU A 151 19.34 -3.10 8.64
N LEU A 152 19.35 -1.77 8.76
CA LEU A 152 18.15 -0.98 9.07
C LEU A 152 17.14 -1.02 7.92
N VAL A 153 17.59 -0.96 6.66
CA VAL A 153 16.72 -1.18 5.51
C VAL A 153 16.08 -2.57 5.55
N GLY A 154 16.85 -3.63 5.84
CA GLY A 154 16.31 -4.98 6.00
C GLY A 154 15.29 -5.10 7.13
N PHE A 155 15.52 -4.41 8.25
CA PHE A 155 14.55 -4.29 9.34
C PHE A 155 13.25 -3.61 8.87
N PHE A 156 13.35 -2.47 8.19
CA PHE A 156 12.17 -1.77 7.66
C PHE A 156 11.42 -2.63 6.64
N MET A 157 12.10 -3.26 5.69
CA MET A 157 11.48 -4.18 4.72
C MET A 157 10.64 -5.27 5.40
N SER A 158 11.08 -5.74 6.57
CA SER A 158 10.43 -6.83 7.31
C SER A 158 9.31 -6.37 8.26
N THR A 159 9.20 -5.06 8.54
CA THR A 159 8.35 -4.56 9.65
C THR A 159 7.54 -3.30 9.33
N TRP A 160 7.77 -2.68 8.16
CA TRP A 160 7.27 -1.33 7.84
C TRP A 160 5.76 -1.16 8.01
N LYS A 161 4.94 -2.19 7.78
CA LYS A 161 3.47 -2.07 7.91
C LYS A 161 3.05 -1.64 9.31
N TRP A 162 3.56 -2.29 10.35
CA TRP A 162 3.20 -1.96 11.73
C TRP A 162 4.19 -0.99 12.39
N PHE A 163 5.43 -0.91 11.90
CA PHE A 163 6.44 -0.01 12.46
C PHE A 163 6.32 1.43 11.95
N TYR A 164 5.96 1.62 10.67
CA TYR A 164 5.93 2.93 10.01
C TYR A 164 4.53 3.27 9.47
N TYR A 165 3.92 2.37 8.69
CA TYR A 165 2.74 2.71 7.91
C TYR A 165 1.47 2.83 8.76
N ALA A 166 1.20 1.86 9.63
CA ALA A 166 0.07 1.90 10.54
C ALA A 166 0.07 3.12 11.49
N PRO A 167 1.21 3.50 12.13
CA PRO A 167 1.25 4.73 12.89
C PRO A 167 0.98 6.00 12.05
N ASN A 168 1.57 6.13 10.86
CA ASN A 168 1.35 7.32 10.02
C ASN A 168 -0.09 7.42 9.49
N THR A 169 -0.70 6.31 9.06
CA THR A 169 -2.11 6.29 8.63
C THR A 169 -3.00 6.73 9.79
N PHE A 170 -2.73 6.21 10.99
CA PHE A 170 -3.46 6.55 12.20
C PHE A 170 -3.29 8.02 12.60
N LYS A 171 -2.08 8.58 12.50
CA LYS A 171 -1.81 10.01 12.70
C LYS A 171 -2.68 10.86 11.78
N MET A 172 -2.79 10.50 10.49
CA MET A 172 -3.63 11.22 9.54
C MET A 172 -5.13 11.09 9.85
N LEU A 173 -5.57 9.94 10.39
CA LEU A 173 -6.93 9.79 10.90
C LEU A 173 -7.22 10.75 12.06
N LYS A 174 -6.34 10.77 13.07
CA LYS A 174 -6.50 11.65 14.24
C LYS A 174 -6.47 13.12 13.83
N TYR A 175 -5.57 13.51 12.93
CA TYR A 175 -5.54 14.87 12.39
C TYR A 175 -6.87 15.24 11.72
N ALA A 176 -7.44 14.34 10.91
CA ALA A 176 -8.72 14.55 10.27
C ALA A 176 -9.89 14.63 11.27
N GLU A 177 -9.88 13.84 12.34
CA GLU A 177 -10.85 13.91 13.44
C GLU A 177 -10.78 15.27 14.15
N HIS A 178 -9.59 15.73 14.53
CA HIS A 178 -9.39 17.06 15.13
C HIS A 178 -9.81 18.20 14.20
N ARG A 179 -9.53 18.08 12.89
CA ARG A 179 -9.99 19.04 11.88
C ARG A 179 -11.51 19.11 11.82
N ARG A 180 -12.20 17.96 11.79
CA ARG A 180 -13.67 17.89 11.78
C ARG A 180 -14.28 18.46 13.07
N ALA A 181 -13.66 18.19 14.21
CA ALA A 181 -14.06 18.71 15.51
C ALA A 181 -13.65 20.18 15.75
N ARG A 182 -12.99 20.83 14.78
CA ARG A 182 -12.44 22.20 14.89
C ARG A 182 -11.53 22.38 16.12
N SER A 183 -10.74 21.36 16.44
CA SER A 183 -9.86 21.30 17.62
C SER A 183 -8.37 21.19 17.28
N LEU A 184 -7.98 21.57 16.06
CA LEU A 184 -6.57 21.60 15.66
C LEU A 184 -5.79 22.66 16.44
N THR A 185 -4.67 22.26 17.02
CA THR A 185 -3.70 23.16 17.65
C THR A 185 -2.59 23.55 16.67
N LYS A 186 -1.83 24.60 17.00
CA LYS A 186 -0.63 24.98 16.22
C LYS A 186 0.40 23.85 16.14
N GLU A 187 0.56 23.11 17.25
CA GLU A 187 1.46 21.95 17.32
C GLU A 187 1.03 20.85 16.35
N MET A 188 -0.26 20.49 16.33
CA MET A 188 -0.79 19.48 15.40
C MET A 188 -0.56 19.85 13.93
N ILE A 189 -0.74 21.13 13.59
CA ILE A 189 -0.50 21.63 12.23
C ILE A 189 0.98 21.53 11.87
N ALA A 190 1.88 21.92 12.78
CA ALA A 190 3.32 21.88 12.56
C ALA A 190 3.87 20.44 12.44
N GLN A 191 3.30 19.49 13.19
CA GLN A 191 3.76 18.10 13.22
C GLN A 191 3.00 17.17 12.25
N LYS A 192 2.04 17.69 11.48
CA LYS A 192 1.17 16.88 10.60
C LYS A 192 1.98 16.00 9.65
N ASP A 193 3.01 16.57 9.02
CA ASP A 193 3.83 15.89 8.03
C ASP A 193 5.08 15.22 8.65
N SER A 194 5.28 15.35 9.97
CA SER A 194 6.37 14.66 10.69
C SER A 194 6.10 13.17 10.77
N ILE A 195 7.13 12.35 10.57
CA ILE A 195 7.01 10.88 10.59
C ILE A 195 6.63 10.40 12.00
N LEU A 196 5.62 9.56 12.07
CA LEU A 196 5.31 8.80 13.28
C LEU A 196 5.69 7.34 13.07
N THR A 197 6.66 6.84 13.81
CA THR A 197 6.99 5.41 13.89
C THR A 197 6.48 4.81 15.19
N LEU A 198 6.48 3.48 15.30
CA LEU A 198 6.15 2.82 16.57
C LEU A 198 7.11 3.26 17.69
N LYS A 199 8.40 3.42 17.38
CA LYS A 199 9.39 3.96 18.32
C LYS A 199 9.02 5.36 18.79
N SER A 200 8.70 6.26 17.85
CA SER A 200 8.39 7.65 18.18
C SER A 200 7.09 7.77 18.99
N LEU A 201 6.11 6.92 18.69
CA LEU A 201 4.86 6.79 19.45
C LEU A 201 5.11 6.31 20.89
N LEU A 202 5.94 5.28 21.08
CA LEU A 202 6.29 4.75 22.41
C LEU A 202 7.11 5.74 23.25
N LEU A 203 7.97 6.53 22.60
CA LEU A 203 8.76 7.58 23.26
C LEU A 203 7.96 8.87 23.49
N GLY A 204 6.73 8.97 22.96
CA GLY A 204 5.88 10.16 23.12
C GLY A 204 6.40 11.41 22.43
N THR A 205 7.05 11.27 21.27
CA THR A 205 7.58 12.43 20.50
C THR A 205 6.46 13.28 19.90
N ILE A 206 5.34 12.67 19.52
CA ILE A 206 4.12 13.33 19.02
C ILE A 206 3.01 13.07 20.04
N ARG A 207 2.83 14.00 20.98
CA ARG A 207 2.01 13.79 22.20
C ARG A 207 0.50 13.80 21.97
N TRP A 208 0.04 14.39 20.87
CA TRP A 208 -1.39 14.44 20.55
C TRP A 208 -1.92 13.14 19.92
N ILE A 209 -1.04 12.14 19.70
CA ILE A 209 -1.45 10.79 19.32
C ILE A 209 -1.35 9.88 20.56
N SER A 210 -2.48 9.29 20.95
CA SER A 210 -2.50 8.34 22.07
C SER A 210 -1.94 6.98 21.65
N ALA A 211 -0.83 6.58 22.27
CA ALA A 211 -0.27 5.24 22.11
C ALA A 211 -1.28 4.16 22.51
N TRP A 212 -1.99 4.36 23.64
CA TRP A 212 -3.03 3.43 24.09
C TRP A 212 -4.14 3.26 23.05
N GLU A 213 -4.65 4.35 22.48
CA GLU A 213 -5.69 4.29 21.45
C GLU A 213 -5.18 3.55 20.20
N PHE A 214 -3.94 3.81 19.77
CA PHE A 214 -3.32 3.11 18.67
C PHE A 214 -3.21 1.59 18.94
N PHE A 215 -2.71 1.19 20.11
CA PHE A 215 -2.62 -0.23 20.44
C PHE A 215 -3.99 -0.88 20.54
N TYR A 216 -4.98 -0.24 21.17
CA TYR A 216 -6.31 -0.82 21.34
C TYR A 216 -7.10 -0.92 20.02
N ARG A 217 -7.04 0.10 19.15
CA ARG A 217 -7.81 0.13 17.89
C ARG A 217 -7.07 -0.54 16.73
N VAL A 218 -5.75 -0.42 16.67
CA VAL A 218 -4.97 -0.79 15.48
C VAL A 218 -4.23 -2.11 15.69
N VAL A 219 -3.28 -2.15 16.62
CA VAL A 219 -2.36 -3.30 16.80
C VAL A 219 -3.02 -4.48 17.51
N GLY A 220 -3.72 -4.21 18.61
CA GLY A 220 -4.30 -5.20 19.51
C GLY A 220 -5.25 -6.18 18.83
N PRO A 221 -6.22 -5.71 18.01
CA PRO A 221 -7.12 -6.61 17.31
C PRO A 221 -6.38 -7.54 16.33
N MET A 222 -5.43 -6.99 15.56
CA MET A 222 -4.62 -7.77 14.61
C MET A 222 -3.73 -8.79 15.32
N PHE A 223 -3.11 -8.39 16.43
CA PHE A 223 -2.30 -9.26 17.27
C PHE A 223 -3.14 -10.39 17.87
N MET A 224 -4.29 -10.07 18.47
CA MET A 224 -5.21 -11.03 19.06
C MET A 224 -5.72 -12.02 18.02
N TYR A 225 -6.09 -11.54 16.83
CA TYR A 225 -6.55 -12.40 15.75
C TYR A 225 -5.47 -13.39 15.30
N ASN A 226 -4.28 -12.89 14.94
CA ASN A 226 -3.24 -13.73 14.35
C ASN A 226 -2.51 -14.61 15.36
N PHE A 227 -2.19 -14.11 16.55
CA PHE A 227 -1.27 -14.78 17.47
C PHE A 227 -1.95 -15.37 18.70
N VAL A 228 -3.26 -15.21 18.82
CA VAL A 228 -4.05 -15.83 19.89
C VAL A 228 -5.19 -16.65 19.30
N LEU A 229 -6.16 -16.03 18.65
CA LEU A 229 -7.38 -16.70 18.21
C LEU A 229 -7.15 -17.71 17.09
N LEU A 230 -6.38 -17.33 16.06
CA LEU A 230 -6.11 -18.19 14.90
C LEU A 230 -5.35 -19.49 15.26
N PRO A 231 -4.28 -19.48 16.07
CA PRO A 231 -3.57 -20.69 16.48
C PRO A 231 -4.22 -21.41 17.68
N LEU A 232 -5.20 -20.82 18.38
CA LEU A 232 -5.83 -21.44 19.56
C LEU A 232 -6.38 -22.86 19.31
N PRO A 233 -7.06 -23.17 18.18
CA PRO A 233 -7.49 -24.54 17.91
C PRO A 233 -6.34 -25.53 17.86
N ILE A 234 -5.14 -25.11 17.43
CA ILE A 234 -3.95 -25.97 17.41
C ILE A 234 -3.50 -26.30 18.82
N LEU A 235 -3.54 -25.33 19.75
CA LEU A 235 -3.24 -25.59 21.17
C LEU A 235 -4.21 -26.60 21.77
N LEU A 236 -5.51 -26.41 21.52
CA LEU A 236 -6.56 -27.23 22.13
C LEU A 236 -6.59 -28.67 21.60
N ILE A 237 -6.23 -28.87 20.32
CA ILE A 237 -6.32 -30.17 19.66
C ILE A 237 -4.97 -30.91 19.67
N PHE A 238 -3.87 -30.21 19.42
CA PHE A 238 -2.55 -30.81 19.17
C PHE A 238 -1.50 -30.49 20.24
N GLY A 239 -1.86 -29.70 21.25
CA GLY A 239 -1.02 -29.38 22.39
C GLY A 239 0.04 -28.30 22.14
N THR A 240 0.78 -27.99 23.20
CA THR A 240 1.65 -26.81 23.29
C THR A 240 2.77 -26.78 22.26
N GLN A 241 3.39 -27.92 21.94
CA GLN A 241 4.48 -27.97 20.96
C GLN A 241 4.02 -27.53 19.57
N ARG A 242 2.85 -28.02 19.12
CA ARG A 242 2.30 -27.69 17.81
C ARG A 242 1.77 -26.27 17.74
N TYR A 243 1.25 -25.77 18.86
CA TYR A 243 0.92 -24.35 19.01
C TYR A 243 2.14 -23.44 18.81
N TYR A 244 3.29 -23.77 19.40
CA TYR A 244 4.52 -22.99 19.17
C TYR A 244 4.91 -22.98 17.68
N TYR A 245 4.74 -24.10 16.98
CA TYR A 245 5.03 -24.16 15.55
C TYR A 245 4.10 -23.25 14.74
N ALA A 246 2.82 -23.21 15.09
CA ALA A 246 1.86 -22.30 14.50
C ALA A 246 2.27 -20.83 14.70
N ILE A 247 2.66 -20.44 15.91
CA ILE A 247 3.12 -19.08 16.21
C ILE A 247 4.36 -18.72 15.38
N VAL A 248 5.36 -19.60 15.32
CA VAL A 248 6.58 -19.36 14.51
C VAL A 248 6.22 -19.22 13.02
N ASN A 249 5.37 -20.10 12.48
CA ASN A 249 4.93 -19.99 11.08
C ASN A 249 4.19 -18.67 10.81
N LEU A 250 3.36 -18.19 11.73
CA LEU A 250 2.64 -16.92 11.61
C LEU A 250 3.59 -15.70 11.67
N LEU A 251 4.60 -15.74 12.54
CA LEU A 251 5.62 -14.69 12.61
C LEU A 251 6.45 -14.63 11.31
N LEU A 252 6.87 -15.79 10.80
CA LEU A 252 7.56 -15.88 9.51
C LEU A 252 6.67 -15.42 8.36
N THR A 253 5.38 -15.76 8.40
CA THR A 253 4.39 -15.29 7.42
C THR A 253 4.31 -13.76 7.41
N ASP A 254 4.26 -13.11 8.58
CA ASP A 254 4.22 -11.65 8.66
C ASP A 254 5.47 -11.02 8.06
N ILE A 255 6.65 -11.56 8.38
CA ILE A 255 7.94 -11.10 7.82
C ILE A 255 7.94 -11.22 6.29
N VAL A 256 7.60 -12.40 5.76
CA VAL A 256 7.57 -12.64 4.30
C VAL A 256 6.52 -11.75 3.62
N THR A 257 5.36 -11.55 4.24
CA THR A 257 4.31 -10.67 3.71
C THR A 257 4.77 -9.21 3.69
N ASN A 258 5.49 -8.74 4.71
CA ASN A 258 6.04 -7.38 4.75
C ASN A 258 7.11 -7.19 3.67
N ILE A 259 8.02 -8.16 3.49
CA ILE A 259 9.05 -8.10 2.44
C ILE A 259 8.40 -8.09 1.06
N HIS A 260 7.43 -8.98 0.81
CA HIS A 260 6.71 -9.03 -0.46
C HIS A 260 5.94 -7.72 -0.72
N GLY A 261 5.25 -7.20 0.30
CA GLY A 261 4.61 -5.88 0.30
C GLY A 261 5.58 -4.76 -0.06
N PHE A 262 6.76 -4.74 0.56
CA PHE A 262 7.78 -3.73 0.30
C PHE A 262 8.24 -3.76 -1.16
N LEU A 263 8.52 -4.96 -1.69
CA LEU A 263 8.91 -5.14 -3.08
C LEU A 263 7.84 -4.62 -4.05
N ALA A 264 6.57 -4.96 -3.79
CA ALA A 264 5.46 -4.62 -4.66
C ALA A 264 5.05 -3.13 -4.60
N VAL A 265 5.13 -2.52 -3.41
CA VAL A 265 4.66 -1.14 -3.17
C VAL A 265 5.82 -0.16 -3.32
N VAL A 266 6.82 -0.24 -2.44
CA VAL A 266 7.81 0.82 -2.22
C VAL A 266 8.73 1.00 -3.43
N THR A 267 9.11 -0.11 -4.09
CA THR A 267 10.12 -0.05 -5.15
C THR A 267 9.63 0.57 -6.46
N ASN A 268 8.31 0.81 -6.57
CA ASN A 268 7.71 1.54 -7.70
C ASN A 268 7.79 3.06 -7.57
N HIS A 269 8.12 3.59 -6.38
CA HIS A 269 8.13 5.03 -6.10
C HIS A 269 9.52 5.65 -6.06
N ALA A 270 10.58 4.82 -6.02
CA ALA A 270 11.92 5.31 -5.72
C ALA A 270 12.95 4.85 -6.76
N GLY A 271 13.77 5.79 -7.22
CA GLY A 271 14.90 5.55 -8.09
C GLY A 271 15.51 6.84 -8.62
N ASP A 272 16.78 6.78 -9.00
CA ASP A 272 17.54 7.88 -9.60
C ASP A 272 17.07 8.31 -11.00
N ASP A 273 16.09 7.58 -11.55
CA ASP A 273 15.40 7.85 -12.80
C ASP A 273 13.99 8.42 -12.62
N LEU A 274 13.49 8.51 -11.38
CA LEU A 274 12.17 9.05 -11.06
C LEU A 274 12.23 10.48 -10.54
N TYR A 275 11.21 11.26 -10.88
CA TYR A 275 11.09 12.64 -10.43
C TYR A 275 10.37 12.76 -9.09
N ARG A 276 10.86 13.69 -8.27
CA ARG A 276 10.19 14.29 -7.12
C ARG A 276 9.90 15.77 -7.35
N PHE A 277 8.92 16.30 -6.63
CA PHE A 277 8.36 17.63 -6.85
C PHE A 277 8.33 18.43 -5.55
N GLN A 278 8.65 19.73 -5.63
CA GLN A 278 8.50 20.64 -4.48
C GLN A 278 7.12 21.31 -4.45
N THR A 279 6.46 21.41 -5.60
CA THR A 279 5.19 22.11 -5.76
C THR A 279 4.04 21.14 -5.90
N SER A 280 2.86 21.54 -5.44
CA SER A 280 1.64 20.75 -5.62
C SER A 280 1.03 20.92 -7.00
N CYS A 281 0.29 19.88 -7.45
CA CYS A 281 -0.55 19.96 -8.64
C CYS A 281 -2.02 19.68 -8.32
N ASN A 282 -2.93 20.23 -9.15
CA ASN A 282 -4.35 19.95 -9.01
C ASN A 282 -4.67 18.56 -9.60
N PRO A 283 -5.51 17.74 -8.93
CA PRO A 283 -5.91 16.43 -9.43
C PRO A 283 -6.56 16.48 -10.82
N ASN A 284 -6.43 15.42 -11.61
CA ASN A 284 -7.03 15.26 -12.94
C ASN A 284 -6.64 16.32 -13.99
N THR A 285 -5.57 17.07 -13.75
CA THR A 285 -4.98 17.99 -14.75
C THR A 285 -3.95 17.27 -15.63
N PRO A 286 -3.54 17.85 -16.79
CA PRO A 286 -2.44 17.29 -17.58
C PRO A 286 -1.16 17.07 -16.76
N THR A 287 -0.82 18.02 -15.89
CA THR A 287 0.33 17.92 -14.97
C THR A 287 0.19 16.74 -14.03
N PHE A 288 -0.99 16.52 -13.43
CA PHE A 288 -1.25 15.38 -12.56
C PHE A 288 -0.96 14.04 -13.26
N TYR A 289 -1.49 13.86 -14.48
CA TYR A 289 -1.24 12.64 -15.24
C TYR A 289 0.23 12.49 -15.67
N LEU A 290 0.89 13.58 -16.07
CA LEU A 290 2.32 13.53 -16.39
C LEU A 290 3.15 13.07 -15.19
N ARG A 291 2.89 13.65 -14.00
CA ARG A 291 3.58 13.29 -12.76
C ARG A 291 3.44 11.81 -12.46
N ALA A 292 2.22 11.25 -12.54
CA ALA A 292 1.99 9.82 -12.38
C ALA A 292 2.90 8.94 -13.24
N VAL A 293 3.19 9.34 -14.49
CA VAL A 293 4.13 8.60 -15.37
C VAL A 293 5.57 8.73 -14.94
N ILE A 294 6.02 9.96 -14.65
CA ILE A 294 7.45 10.26 -14.48
C ILE A 294 7.96 10.10 -13.05
N SER A 295 7.07 9.84 -12.08
CA SER A 295 7.40 9.59 -10.68
C SER A 295 7.03 8.19 -10.20
N SER A 296 6.62 7.29 -11.10
CA SER A 296 6.36 5.89 -10.76
C SER A 296 6.85 4.94 -11.86
N VAL A 297 7.00 3.66 -11.51
CA VAL A 297 7.43 2.61 -12.43
C VAL A 297 6.44 1.46 -12.40
N ASN A 298 6.23 0.85 -13.56
CA ASN A 298 5.53 -0.43 -13.66
C ASN A 298 6.50 -1.62 -13.64
N PHE A 299 6.01 -2.79 -13.24
CA PHE A 299 6.74 -4.06 -13.36
C PHE A 299 6.27 -4.87 -14.57
N SER A 300 6.51 -6.18 -14.56
CA SER A 300 5.90 -7.07 -15.54
C SER A 300 4.37 -7.05 -15.36
N CYS A 301 3.64 -6.97 -16.48
CA CYS A 301 2.18 -6.80 -16.52
C CYS A 301 1.56 -7.75 -17.55
N GLY A 302 0.27 -8.05 -17.39
CA GLY A 302 -0.59 -8.50 -18.48
C GLY A 302 -1.11 -9.93 -18.34
N SER A 303 -0.92 -10.57 -17.19
CA SER A 303 -1.55 -11.86 -16.90
C SER A 303 -1.78 -11.99 -15.40
N ASP A 304 -2.88 -12.64 -15.01
CA ASP A 304 -3.26 -12.70 -13.61
C ASP A 304 -2.21 -13.38 -12.71
N ILE A 305 -1.40 -14.31 -13.23
CA ILE A 305 -0.34 -14.96 -12.45
C ILE A 305 0.82 -13.98 -12.20
N VAL A 306 1.22 -13.22 -13.23
CA VAL A 306 2.25 -12.19 -13.09
C VAL A 306 1.76 -11.05 -12.20
N ASP A 307 0.51 -10.64 -12.37
CA ASP A 307 -0.08 -9.53 -11.63
C ASP A 307 -0.33 -9.93 -10.15
N LEU A 308 -0.69 -11.19 -9.89
CA LEU A 308 -0.77 -11.77 -8.53
C LEU A 308 0.57 -11.66 -7.81
N ALA A 309 1.68 -11.98 -8.48
CA ALA A 309 3.02 -11.90 -7.89
C ALA A 309 3.41 -10.46 -7.50
N HIS A 310 2.78 -9.44 -8.10
CA HIS A 310 3.05 -8.02 -7.80
C HIS A 310 1.86 -7.31 -7.12
N GLY A 311 0.82 -8.03 -6.73
CA GLY A 311 -0.31 -7.47 -6.00
C GLY A 311 -1.20 -6.53 -6.82
N TRP A 312 -1.17 -6.63 -8.16
CA TRP A 312 -1.72 -5.62 -9.08
C TRP A 312 -1.11 -4.22 -8.97
N LEU A 313 -0.10 -4.04 -8.12
CA LEU A 313 0.66 -2.80 -7.99
C LEU A 313 1.77 -2.69 -9.04
N ASN A 314 1.98 -3.72 -9.86
CA ASN A 314 2.76 -3.63 -11.09
C ASN A 314 2.20 -2.62 -12.10
N TYR A 315 0.98 -2.13 -11.90
CA TYR A 315 0.32 -1.08 -12.67
C TYR A 315 0.38 0.29 -11.98
N GLN A 316 1.52 0.63 -11.36
CA GLN A 316 1.64 1.82 -10.51
C GLN A 316 1.29 3.13 -11.25
N ILE A 317 1.71 3.26 -12.51
CA ILE A 317 1.43 4.45 -13.32
C ILE A 317 -0.09 4.61 -13.49
N GLU A 318 -0.78 3.56 -13.95
CA GLU A 318 -2.23 3.58 -14.15
C GLU A 318 -2.99 3.73 -12.83
N HIS A 319 -2.45 3.15 -11.75
CA HIS A 319 -3.00 3.25 -10.41
C HIS A 319 -3.07 4.69 -9.93
N HIS A 320 -2.01 5.49 -10.15
CA HIS A 320 -2.04 6.92 -9.78
C HIS A 320 -2.85 7.79 -10.73
N MET A 321 -2.97 7.40 -12.00
CA MET A 321 -3.85 8.11 -12.93
C MET A 321 -5.33 7.88 -12.61
N PHE A 322 -5.70 6.65 -12.27
CA PHE A 322 -7.08 6.22 -12.17
C PHE A 322 -7.30 5.28 -10.96
N PRO A 323 -7.10 5.74 -9.72
CA PRO A 323 -7.07 4.87 -8.53
C PRO A 323 -8.34 4.04 -8.34
N ASN A 324 -9.48 4.57 -8.80
CA ASN A 324 -10.79 3.93 -8.72
C ASN A 324 -11.14 3.02 -9.90
N LEU A 325 -10.16 2.54 -10.66
CA LEU A 325 -10.37 1.46 -11.62
C LEU A 325 -10.21 0.08 -10.96
N SER A 326 -10.92 -0.91 -11.49
CA SER A 326 -10.77 -2.32 -11.13
C SER A 326 -9.40 -2.87 -11.54
N MET A 327 -8.99 -3.99 -10.94
CA MET A 327 -7.79 -4.75 -11.32
C MET A 327 -7.76 -5.09 -12.82
N ARG A 328 -8.89 -5.58 -13.35
CA ARG A 328 -9.05 -5.91 -14.77
C ARG A 328 -8.97 -4.66 -15.66
N SER A 329 -9.45 -3.51 -15.19
CA SER A 329 -9.35 -2.25 -15.92
C SER A 329 -7.92 -1.72 -15.99
N TYR A 330 -7.08 -1.98 -14.99
CA TYR A 330 -5.64 -1.67 -15.09
C TYR A 330 -4.94 -2.48 -16.19
N GLN A 331 -5.27 -3.76 -16.33
CA GLN A 331 -4.77 -4.59 -17.45
C GLN A 331 -5.14 -3.99 -18.81
N LYS A 332 -6.36 -3.42 -18.95
CA LYS A 332 -6.82 -2.73 -20.16
C LYS A 332 -6.15 -1.35 -20.34
N ALA A 333 -5.90 -0.63 -19.24
CA ALA A 333 -5.34 0.72 -19.25
C ALA A 333 -3.87 0.73 -19.67
N GLN A 334 -3.07 -0.18 -19.13
CA GLN A 334 -1.61 -0.20 -19.26
C GLN A 334 -1.09 -0.05 -20.70
N PRO A 335 -1.45 -0.92 -21.66
CA PRO A 335 -0.94 -0.79 -23.03
C PRO A 335 -1.41 0.49 -23.72
N ARG A 336 -2.60 1.01 -23.35
CA ARG A 336 -3.19 2.22 -23.93
C ARG A 336 -2.50 3.48 -23.38
N VAL A 337 -2.21 3.53 -22.08
CA VAL A 337 -1.42 4.61 -21.45
C VAL A 337 0.00 4.62 -22.02
N GLN A 338 0.63 3.45 -22.16
CA GLN A 338 1.94 3.34 -22.78
C GLN A 338 1.95 3.85 -24.23
N ALA A 339 0.92 3.53 -25.02
CA ALA A 339 0.78 4.05 -26.39
C ALA A 339 0.61 5.57 -26.43
N ILE A 340 -0.18 6.15 -25.52
CA ILE A 340 -0.33 7.60 -25.37
C ILE A 340 1.02 8.23 -25.00
N CYS A 341 1.73 7.67 -24.01
CA CYS A 341 3.05 8.18 -23.62
C CYS A 341 4.05 8.16 -24.80
N LYS A 342 4.07 7.06 -25.57
CA LYS A 342 4.89 6.96 -26.80
C LYS A 342 4.53 8.02 -27.83
N LYS A 343 3.24 8.30 -28.05
CA LYS A 343 2.76 9.33 -28.98
C LYS A 343 3.27 10.73 -28.61
N TYR A 344 3.34 11.04 -27.32
CA TYR A 344 3.73 12.36 -26.82
C TYR A 344 5.19 12.44 -26.34
N GLY A 345 6.00 11.41 -26.56
CA GLY A 345 7.41 11.38 -26.14
C GLY A 345 7.63 11.36 -24.63
N VAL A 346 6.63 10.95 -23.84
CA VAL A 346 6.74 10.83 -22.38
C VAL A 346 7.38 9.46 -22.03
N PRO A 347 8.43 9.42 -21.19
CA PRO A 347 9.10 8.17 -20.85
C PRO A 347 8.20 7.31 -19.95
N TYR A 348 7.71 6.21 -20.50
CA TYR A 348 6.97 5.20 -19.75
C TYR A 348 7.92 4.11 -19.26
N VAL A 349 8.20 4.06 -17.96
CA VAL A 349 9.20 3.15 -17.38
C VAL A 349 8.54 1.86 -16.91
N LYS A 350 9.04 0.73 -17.44
CA LYS A 350 8.70 -0.62 -17.00
C LYS A 350 9.97 -1.42 -16.73
N GLN A 351 10.18 -1.90 -15.51
CA GLN A 351 11.44 -2.53 -15.10
C GLN A 351 11.24 -3.76 -14.20
N ASN A 352 12.30 -4.55 -14.01
CA ASN A 352 12.28 -5.69 -13.10
C ASN A 352 12.27 -5.24 -11.64
N VAL A 353 11.45 -5.87 -10.79
CA VAL A 353 11.29 -5.54 -9.36
C VAL A 353 12.59 -5.60 -8.56
N LEU A 354 13.50 -6.55 -8.86
CA LEU A 354 14.78 -6.66 -8.15
C LEU A 354 15.75 -5.52 -8.52
N TRP A 355 15.70 -5.06 -9.77
CA TRP A 355 16.44 -3.87 -10.17
C TRP A 355 15.89 -2.61 -9.51
N ARG A 356 14.56 -2.51 -9.40
CA ARG A 356 13.89 -1.43 -8.67
C ARG A 356 14.20 -1.47 -7.17
N LEU A 357 14.28 -2.65 -6.57
CA LEU A 357 14.76 -2.82 -5.19
C LEU A 357 16.16 -2.25 -5.04
N LYS A 358 17.11 -2.63 -5.90
CA LYS A 358 18.49 -2.11 -5.86
C LYS A 358 18.51 -0.58 -5.89
N LYS A 359 17.79 0.03 -6.84
CA LYS A 359 17.68 1.50 -6.94
C LYS A 359 17.05 2.12 -5.68
N THR A 360 15.97 1.54 -5.19
CA THR A 360 15.29 2.00 -3.97
C THR A 360 16.23 1.97 -2.77
N VAL A 361 16.96 0.87 -2.58
CA VAL A 361 17.93 0.74 -1.49
C VAL A 361 19.08 1.74 -1.65
N ASP A 362 19.58 1.97 -2.86
CA ASP A 362 20.58 3.02 -3.11
C ASP A 362 20.08 4.42 -2.70
N ILE A 363 18.80 4.72 -2.93
CA ILE A 363 18.14 5.93 -2.42
C ILE A 363 18.05 5.90 -0.88
N MET A 364 17.69 4.77 -0.26
CA MET A 364 17.53 4.70 1.20
C MET A 364 18.85 4.86 1.97
N VAL A 365 19.96 4.34 1.42
CA VAL A 365 21.26 4.32 2.13
C VAL A 365 22.17 5.50 1.82
N GLY A 366 21.81 6.37 0.88
CA GLY A 366 22.60 7.57 0.54
C GLY A 366 23.41 7.47 -0.76
N ASN A 367 23.36 6.36 -1.49
CA ASN A 367 24.23 6.12 -2.65
C ASN A 367 23.74 6.80 -3.94
N ALA A 368 22.45 7.12 -4.04
CA ALA A 368 21.86 7.82 -5.18
C ALA A 368 20.77 8.78 -4.70
N SER A 369 20.33 9.73 -5.52
CA SER A 369 19.19 10.62 -5.22
C SER A 369 18.15 10.54 -6.33
N MET A 370 16.87 10.70 -5.98
CA MET A 370 15.82 10.84 -6.98
C MET A 370 15.97 12.19 -7.69
N ARG A 371 15.48 12.27 -8.93
CA ARG A 371 15.57 13.48 -9.75
C ARG A 371 14.67 14.55 -9.18
N ARG A 372 15.18 15.76 -8.98
CA ARG A 372 14.31 16.91 -8.71
C ARG A 372 13.73 17.41 -10.02
N PHE A 373 12.43 17.60 -10.07
CA PHE A 373 11.81 18.24 -11.22
C PHE A 373 12.27 19.71 -11.31
N PRO A 374 12.71 20.21 -12.47
CA PRO A 374 13.24 21.57 -12.59
C PRO A 374 12.24 22.63 -12.13
N GLU A 375 12.71 23.54 -11.30
CA GLU A 375 11.95 24.72 -10.89
C GLU A 375 11.66 25.61 -12.12
N GLY A 376 10.44 26.16 -12.22
CA GLY A 376 10.04 27.01 -13.35
C GLY A 376 9.46 26.29 -14.58
N VAL A 377 9.54 24.96 -14.66
CA VAL A 377 8.93 24.16 -15.76
C VAL A 377 7.44 23.84 -15.49
N VAL A 378 6.90 24.23 -14.34
CA VAL A 378 5.52 23.89 -13.92
C VAL A 378 4.64 25.15 -13.86
N ASP A 379 3.99 25.44 -14.99
CA ASP A 379 2.61 25.98 -15.20
C ASP A 379 2.45 26.70 -16.56
N GLN A 380 3.12 26.25 -17.63
CA GLN A 380 2.81 26.76 -18.99
C GLN A 380 1.42 26.34 -19.48
N SER A 381 0.68 25.51 -18.73
CA SER A 381 -0.72 25.20 -19.03
C SER A 381 -1.69 26.34 -18.74
N LYS A 382 -1.30 27.38 -18.00
CA LYS A 382 -2.09 28.62 -17.94
C LYS A 382 -1.97 29.44 -19.23
N ASP A 383 -0.88 29.27 -19.97
CA ASP A 383 -0.56 30.07 -21.16
C ASP A 383 -0.86 29.35 -22.49
N MET A 384 -1.38 28.12 -22.46
CA MET A 384 -1.73 27.33 -23.65
C MET A 384 -3.18 26.85 -23.69
N LEU A 385 -4.14 27.68 -23.26
CA LEU A 385 -5.57 27.50 -23.54
C LEU A 385 -6.17 28.75 -24.17
#